data_AF-X1GWL7-F1
#
_entry.id   AF-X1GWL7-F1
#
_cell.length_a   1.000
_cell.length_b   1.000
_cell.length_c   1.000
_cell.angle_alpha   90.00
_cell.angle_beta   90.00
_cell.angle_gamma   90.00
#
_symmetry.space_group_name_H-M   'P 1'
#
loop_
_entity.id
_entity.type
_entity.pdbx_description
1 polymer ?
#
loop_
_entity_poly.entity_id
_entity_poly.type
_entity_poly.pdbx_seq_one_letter_code
_entity_poly.pdbx_strand_id
1 'polypeptide(L)'
;FALDTAVREEEKEARREKRPISPEKIEARAEFYLARIPYKLTAMRYHSFVVYFSNLQRLGWVELTGEEEPSAFQDNYPPGPPRKYFRLTDKGKAAPDPEWSNPLMALYGDRWGGQAAAREHNRELRRKRKYTRVRSR
;
A
#
# COMPACT_ATOMS: atom_id res chain seq x y z
N PHE A 1 -1.99 0.42 10.90
CA PHE A 1 -1.51 -0.98 10.85
C PHE A 1 -1.09 -1.49 12.22
N ALA A 2 -0.01 -0.97 12.83
CA ALA A 2 0.48 -1.49 14.11
C ALA A 2 -0.57 -1.34 15.22
N LEU A 3 -1.12 -0.13 15.38
CA LEU A 3 -2.19 0.14 16.33
C LEU A 3 -3.47 -0.66 16.02
N ASP A 4 -3.97 -0.64 14.78
CA ASP A 4 -5.15 -1.43 14.38
C ASP A 4 -5.01 -2.92 14.68
N THR A 5 -3.81 -3.48 14.47
CA THR A 5 -3.54 -4.90 14.73
C THR A 5 -3.52 -5.17 16.23
N ALA A 6 -2.86 -4.30 17.01
CA ALA A 6 -2.83 -4.41 18.46
C ALA A 6 -4.24 -4.35 19.08
N VAL A 7 -5.08 -3.42 18.62
CA VAL A 7 -6.48 -3.29 19.04
C VAL A 7 -7.26 -4.56 18.72
N ARG A 8 -7.24 -5.04 17.48
CA ARG A 8 -7.97 -6.26 17.08
C ARG A 8 -7.56 -7.50 17.85
N GLU A 9 -6.26 -7.66 18.11
CA GLU A 9 -5.77 -8.79 18.89
C GLU A 9 -6.17 -8.68 20.36
N GLU A 10 -6.09 -7.49 20.94
CA GLU A 10 -6.54 -7.25 22.31
C GLU A 10 -8.05 -7.50 22.45
N GLU A 11 -8.88 -7.00 21.53
CA GLU A 11 -10.33 -7.27 21.51
C GLU A 11 -10.61 -8.78 21.49
N LYS A 12 -9.86 -9.53 20.68
CA LYS A 12 -10.00 -10.98 20.54
C LYS A 12 -9.59 -11.72 21.82
N GLU A 13 -8.48 -11.33 22.43
CA GLU A 13 -7.99 -11.93 23.68
C GLU A 13 -8.85 -11.57 24.87
N ALA A 14 -9.22 -10.30 25.02
CA ALA A 14 -10.11 -9.82 26.07
C ALA A 14 -11.46 -10.57 26.03
N ARG A 15 -12.00 -10.79 24.82
CA ARG A 15 -13.21 -11.60 24.62
C ARG A 15 -13.02 -13.06 25.03
N ARG A 16 -11.88 -13.68 24.69
CA ARG A 16 -11.57 -15.07 25.06
C ARG A 16 -11.42 -15.22 26.58
N GLU A 17 -10.79 -14.25 27.22
CA GLU A 17 -10.47 -14.23 28.65
C GLU A 17 -11.60 -13.62 29.50
N LYS A 18 -12.68 -13.12 28.88
CA LYS A 18 -13.81 -12.44 29.53
C LYS A 18 -13.38 -11.30 30.45
N ARG A 19 -12.35 -10.56 30.05
CA ARG A 19 -11.82 -9.39 30.76
C ARG A 19 -12.14 -8.11 29.97
N PRO A 20 -12.12 -6.94 30.61
CA PRO A 20 -12.15 -5.67 29.89
C PRO A 20 -10.91 -5.52 28.99
N ILE A 21 -11.07 -4.73 27.93
CA ILE A 21 -9.99 -4.30 27.05
C ILE A 21 -9.02 -3.44 27.87
N SER A 22 -7.72 -3.74 27.82
CA SER A 22 -6.68 -2.96 28.51
C SER A 22 -5.97 -2.05 27.51
N PRO A 23 -6.04 -0.72 27.68
CA PRO A 23 -5.29 0.24 26.86
C PRO A 23 -3.77 0.00 26.92
N GLU A 24 -3.24 -0.34 28.08
CA GLU A 24 -1.80 -0.56 28.30
C GLU A 24 -1.28 -1.74 27.47
N LYS A 25 -2.09 -2.81 27.35
CA LYS A 25 -1.77 -3.96 26.49
C LYS A 25 -1.79 -3.59 25.00
N ILE A 26 -2.70 -2.70 24.60
CA ILE A 26 -2.76 -2.20 23.21
C ILE A 26 -1.49 -1.41 22.90
N GLU A 27 -1.10 -0.48 23.77
CA GLU A 27 0.09 0.36 23.59
C GLU A 27 1.37 -0.49 23.51
N ALA A 28 1.59 -1.37 24.48
CA ALA A 28 2.77 -2.25 24.50
C ALA A 28 2.86 -3.14 23.24
N ARG A 29 1.72 -3.63 22.76
CA ARG A 29 1.65 -4.45 21.54
C ARG A 29 1.82 -3.61 20.27
N ALA A 30 1.31 -2.38 20.25
CA ALA A 30 1.50 -1.46 19.13
C ALA A 30 2.98 -1.08 18.99
N GLU A 31 3.67 -0.76 20.10
CA GLU A 31 5.11 -0.52 20.13
C GLU A 31 5.89 -1.73 19.65
N PHE A 32 5.53 -2.93 20.11
CA PHE A 32 6.15 -4.18 19.68
C PHE A 32 6.10 -4.36 18.16
N TYR A 33 4.94 -4.08 17.53
CA TYR A 33 4.77 -4.16 16.08
C TYR A 33 5.48 -3.04 15.34
N LEU A 34 5.47 -1.82 15.87
CA LEU A 34 6.20 -0.68 15.30
C LEU A 34 7.70 -0.95 15.23
N ALA A 35 8.28 -1.52 16.29
CA ALA A 35 9.69 -1.90 16.33
C ALA A 35 10.04 -3.04 15.35
N ARG A 36 9.05 -3.80 14.88
CA ARG A 36 9.23 -5.01 14.05
C ARG A 36 8.44 -4.96 12.76
N ILE A 37 8.17 -3.76 12.24
CA ILE A 37 7.39 -3.62 11.01
C ILE A 37 8.06 -4.47 9.91
N PRO A 38 7.37 -5.49 9.38
CA PRO A 38 7.95 -6.33 8.35
C PRO A 38 8.39 -5.48 7.17
N TYR A 39 9.57 -5.78 6.61
CA TYR A 39 10.12 -5.08 5.45
C TYR A 39 9.12 -4.89 4.30
N LYS A 40 8.19 -5.83 4.10
CA LYS A 40 7.14 -5.77 3.07
C LYS A 40 6.10 -4.65 3.29
N LEU A 41 6.06 -4.06 4.48
CA LEU A 41 5.20 -2.93 4.83
C LEU A 41 5.93 -1.59 4.77
N THR A 42 7.27 -1.59 4.81
CA THR A 42 8.11 -0.37 4.72
C THR A 42 8.78 -0.22 3.36
N ALA A 43 8.85 -1.28 2.56
CA ALA A 43 9.47 -1.29 1.25
C ALA A 43 8.59 -2.01 0.23
N MET A 44 8.71 -1.58 -1.02
CA MET A 44 8.04 -2.18 -2.17
C MET A 44 9.04 -2.42 -3.30
N ARG A 45 8.69 -3.33 -4.21
CA ARG A 45 9.48 -3.51 -5.45
C ARG A 45 9.41 -2.24 -6.29
N TYR A 46 10.50 -1.90 -6.97
CA TYR A 46 10.58 -0.74 -7.85
C TYR A 46 9.44 -0.71 -8.89
N HIS A 47 9.13 -1.85 -9.51
CA HIS A 47 8.01 -1.93 -10.46
C HIS A 47 6.66 -1.54 -9.84
N SER A 48 6.39 -1.96 -8.59
CA SER A 48 5.17 -1.57 -7.88
C SER A 48 5.12 -0.07 -7.62
N PHE A 49 6.25 0.53 -7.26
CA PHE A 49 6.37 1.98 -7.10
C PHE A 49 6.09 2.71 -8.41
N VAL A 50 6.69 2.30 -9.52
CA VAL A 50 6.51 2.95 -10.84
C VAL A 50 5.04 2.92 -11.28
N VAL A 51 4.36 1.78 -11.13
CA VAL A 51 2.93 1.67 -11.47
C VAL A 51 2.07 2.55 -10.58
N TYR A 52 2.32 2.52 -9.26
CA TYR A 52 1.61 3.37 -8.31
C TYR A 52 1.81 4.86 -8.63
N PHE A 53 3.06 5.29 -8.83
CA PHE A 53 3.42 6.66 -9.11
C PHE A 53 2.88 7.17 -10.46
N SER A 54 2.80 6.30 -11.48
CA SER A 54 2.16 6.63 -12.76
C SER A 54 0.67 6.96 -12.58
N ASN A 55 -0.03 6.27 -11.68
CA ASN A 55 -1.42 6.58 -11.38
C ASN A 55 -1.56 7.95 -10.71
N LEU A 56 -0.63 8.32 -9.81
CA LEU A 56 -0.62 9.65 -9.20
C LEU A 56 -0.47 10.77 -10.24
N GLN A 57 0.40 10.56 -11.23
CA GLN A 57 0.57 11.50 -12.35
C GLN A 57 -0.71 11.61 -13.17
N ARG A 58 -1.36 10.49 -13.52
CA ARG A 58 -2.63 10.48 -14.27
C ARG A 58 -3.78 11.11 -13.51
N LEU A 59 -3.78 11.01 -12.19
CA LEU A 59 -4.74 11.70 -11.33
C LEU A 59 -4.49 13.20 -11.23
N GLY A 60 -3.30 13.67 -11.65
CA GLY A 60 -2.86 15.05 -11.49
C GLY A 60 -2.54 15.42 -10.04
N TRP A 61 -2.19 14.43 -9.20
CA TRP A 61 -1.84 14.66 -7.80
C TRP A 61 -0.38 15.06 -7.61
N VAL A 62 0.45 14.71 -8.59
CA VAL A 62 1.86 15.11 -8.66
C VAL A 62 2.14 15.70 -10.03
N GLU A 63 3.05 16.67 -10.06
CA GLU A 63 3.53 17.29 -11.30
C GLU A 63 5.05 17.46 -11.25
N LEU A 64 5.67 17.57 -12.43
CA LEU A 64 7.09 17.85 -12.55
C LEU A 64 7.38 19.27 -12.04
N THR A 65 8.45 19.39 -11.27
CA THR A 65 8.99 20.69 -10.84
C THR A 65 9.76 21.39 -11.96
N GLY A 66 10.26 20.63 -12.92
CA GLY A 66 11.24 21.09 -13.92
C GLY A 66 12.70 20.88 -13.48
N GLU A 67 12.94 20.50 -12.23
CA GLU A 67 14.26 20.21 -11.71
C GLU A 67 14.68 18.77 -12.03
N GLU A 68 15.88 18.63 -12.61
CA GLU A 68 16.50 17.35 -12.93
C GLU A 68 17.95 17.32 -12.41
N GLU A 69 18.36 16.16 -11.91
CA GLU A 69 19.72 15.91 -11.43
C GLU A 69 20.29 14.63 -12.05
N PRO A 70 21.63 14.50 -12.15
CA PRO A 70 22.27 13.25 -12.50
C PRO A 70 21.80 12.12 -11.58
N SER A 71 21.35 11.00 -12.15
CA SER A 71 20.99 9.82 -11.37
C SER A 71 22.21 8.92 -11.15
N ALA A 72 22.28 8.23 -10.01
CA ALA A 72 23.31 7.22 -9.77
C ALA A 72 23.31 6.08 -10.81
N PHE A 73 22.21 5.92 -11.56
CA PHE A 73 22.15 5.00 -12.68
C PHE A 73 23.02 5.47 -13.86
N GLN A 74 23.14 6.78 -14.06
CA GLN A 74 23.96 7.37 -15.11
C GLN A 74 25.46 7.18 -14.89
N ASP A 75 25.90 6.93 -13.64
CA ASP A 75 27.30 6.60 -13.34
C ASP A 75 27.78 5.33 -14.08
N ASN A 76 26.87 4.38 -14.30
CA ASN A 76 27.16 3.12 -14.99
C ASN A 76 26.65 3.10 -16.44
N TYR A 77 25.64 3.92 -16.74
CA TYR A 77 25.04 4.02 -18.07
C TYR A 77 24.68 5.48 -18.39
N PRO A 78 25.62 6.27 -18.95
CA PRO A 78 25.42 7.70 -19.19
C PRO A 78 24.16 8.10 -19.97
N PRO A 79 23.68 7.32 -20.96
CA PRO A 79 22.42 7.59 -21.66
C PRO A 79 21.16 7.33 -20.81
N GLY A 80 21.32 6.89 -19.56
CA GLY A 80 20.23 6.61 -18.63
C GLY A 80 19.42 7.85 -18.26
N PRO A 81 18.19 7.67 -17.75
CA PRO A 81 17.35 8.78 -17.37
C PRO A 81 17.93 9.54 -16.15
N PRO A 82 17.81 10.88 -16.11
CA PRO A 82 18.15 11.66 -14.94
C PRO A 82 17.12 11.44 -13.82
N ARG A 83 17.46 11.86 -12.61
CA ARG A 83 16.52 11.97 -11.50
C ARG A 83 15.63 13.19 -11.76
N LYS A 84 14.32 12.99 -11.74
CA LYS A 84 13.32 14.05 -11.93
C LYS A 84 12.58 14.32 -10.65
N TYR A 85 12.42 15.58 -10.29
CA TYR A 85 11.73 15.96 -9.06
C TYR A 85 10.26 16.30 -9.33
N PHE A 86 9.40 15.79 -8.45
CA PHE A 86 7.95 16.00 -8.49
C PHE A 86 7.48 16.72 -7.23
N ARG A 87 6.45 17.54 -7.35
CA ARG A 87 5.76 18.17 -6.22
C ARG A 87 4.30 17.75 -6.16
N LEU A 88 3.72 17.80 -4.96
CA LEU A 88 2.28 17.59 -4.78
C LEU A 88 1.51 18.82 -5.27
N THR A 89 0.50 18.58 -6.11
CA THR A 89 -0.47 19.60 -6.49
C THR A 89 -1.48 19.82 -5.37
N ASP A 90 -2.26 20.90 -5.42
CA ASP A 90 -3.32 21.12 -4.43
C ASP A 90 -4.39 20.03 -4.48
N LYS A 91 -4.65 19.47 -5.67
CA LYS A 91 -5.50 18.29 -5.84
C LYS A 91 -4.93 17.06 -5.11
N GLY A 92 -3.62 16.85 -5.20
CA GLY A 92 -2.95 15.75 -4.48
C GLY A 92 -3.00 15.93 -2.96
N LYS A 93 -2.80 17.17 -2.47
CA LYS A 93 -2.89 17.48 -1.04
C LYS A 93 -4.31 17.32 -0.48
N ALA A 94 -5.33 17.63 -1.29
CA ALA A 94 -6.72 17.50 -0.91
C ALA A 94 -7.27 16.07 -1.04
N ALA A 95 -6.54 15.17 -1.70
CA ALA A 95 -6.99 13.80 -1.91
C ALA A 95 -7.01 13.02 -0.58
N PRO A 96 -8.09 12.27 -0.28
CA PRO A 96 -8.23 11.60 1.01
C PRO A 96 -7.41 10.30 1.08
N ASP A 97 -7.04 9.89 2.30
CA ASP A 97 -6.22 8.70 2.57
C ASP A 97 -6.68 7.39 1.89
N PRO A 98 -7.98 7.09 1.75
CA PRO A 98 -8.43 5.88 1.05
C PRO A 98 -8.08 5.88 -0.44
N GLU A 99 -8.04 7.05 -1.08
CA GLU A 99 -7.67 7.18 -2.49
C GLU A 99 -6.15 7.09 -2.66
N TRP A 100 -5.38 7.72 -1.76
CA TRP A 100 -3.92 7.50 -1.67
C TRP A 100 -3.57 6.04 -1.45
N SER A 101 -4.34 5.31 -0.65
CA SER A 101 -4.14 3.89 -0.42
C SER A 101 -4.39 3.03 -1.67
N ASN A 102 -5.16 3.52 -2.65
CA ASN A 102 -5.46 2.79 -3.88
C ASN A 102 -5.73 3.70 -5.10
N PRO A 103 -4.68 4.35 -5.66
CA PRO A 103 -4.85 5.31 -6.76
C PRO A 103 -5.39 4.68 -8.05
N LEU A 104 -5.18 3.37 -8.23
CA LEU A 104 -5.77 2.63 -9.35
C LEU A 104 -7.30 2.64 -9.28
N MET A 105 -7.85 2.47 -8.08
CA MET A 105 -9.29 2.53 -7.86
C MET A 105 -9.82 3.96 -7.91
N ALA A 106 -9.02 4.95 -7.49
CA ALA A 106 -9.39 6.36 -7.69
C ALA A 106 -9.51 6.72 -9.19
N LEU A 107 -8.67 6.13 -10.05
CA LEU A 107 -8.73 6.35 -11.50
C LEU A 107 -9.85 5.59 -12.21
N TYR A 108 -10.02 4.30 -11.88
CA TYR A 108 -10.85 3.39 -12.69
C TYR A 108 -12.02 2.79 -11.92
N GLY A 109 -12.31 3.30 -10.71
CA GLY A 109 -13.33 2.73 -9.84
C GLY A 109 -14.70 2.64 -10.48
N ASP A 110 -15.14 3.70 -11.14
CA ASP A 110 -16.45 3.73 -11.81
C ASP A 110 -16.55 2.67 -12.90
N ARG A 111 -15.47 2.46 -13.67
CA ARG A 111 -15.41 1.42 -14.71
C ARG A 111 -15.49 0.01 -14.12
N TRP A 112 -15.00 -0.20 -12.91
CA TRP A 112 -14.88 -1.51 -12.28
C TRP A 112 -15.99 -1.80 -11.26
N GLY A 113 -17.03 -0.96 -11.19
CA GLY A 113 -18.12 -1.10 -10.22
C GLY A 113 -17.72 -0.79 -8.78
N GLY A 114 -16.64 -0.02 -8.60
CA GLY A 114 -16.13 0.39 -7.30
C GLY A 114 -15.21 -0.64 -6.61
N GLN A 115 -14.68 -0.25 -5.46
CA GLN A 115 -13.65 -1.04 -4.75
C GLN A 115 -14.20 -2.37 -4.20
N ALA A 116 -15.48 -2.41 -3.81
CA ALA A 116 -16.11 -3.62 -3.32
C ALA A 116 -16.22 -4.68 -4.42
N ALA A 117 -16.78 -4.32 -5.58
CA ALA A 117 -16.92 -5.23 -6.73
C ALA A 117 -15.56 -5.74 -7.22
N ALA A 118 -14.57 -4.85 -7.36
CA ALA A 118 -13.22 -5.25 -7.74
C ALA A 118 -12.57 -6.24 -6.75
N ARG A 119 -12.81 -6.07 -5.43
CA ARG A 119 -12.31 -7.00 -4.40
C ARG A 119 -13.00 -8.35 -4.48
N GLU A 120 -14.31 -8.36 -4.69
CA GLU A 120 -15.09 -9.59 -4.85
C GLU A 120 -14.64 -10.38 -6.07
N HIS A 121 -14.54 -9.73 -7.23
CA HIS A 121 -14.01 -10.33 -8.46
C HIS A 121 -12.63 -10.98 -8.24
N ASN A 122 -11.71 -10.28 -7.57
CA ASN A 122 -10.40 -10.82 -7.24
C ASN A 122 -10.46 -12.02 -6.27
N ARG A 123 -11.40 -12.03 -5.30
CA ARG A 123 -11.62 -13.19 -4.42
C ARG A 123 -12.08 -14.41 -5.22
N GLU A 124 -12.99 -14.22 -6.17
CA GLU A 124 -13.44 -15.30 -7.06
C GLU A 124 -12.31 -15.87 -7.91
N LEU A 125 -11.50 -15.00 -8.53
CA LEU A 125 -10.32 -15.43 -9.28
C LEU A 125 -9.35 -16.25 -8.42
N ARG A 126 -9.15 -15.84 -7.16
CA ARG A 126 -8.30 -16.58 -6.20
C ARG A 126 -8.90 -17.93 -5.83
N ARG A 127 -10.23 -18.02 -5.64
CA ARG A 127 -10.91 -19.30 -5.40
C ARG A 127 -10.74 -20.28 -6.56
N LYS A 128 -10.73 -19.77 -7.80
CA LYS A 128 -10.51 -20.58 -9.01
C LYS A 128 -9.07 -21.09 -9.15
N ARG A 129 -8.07 -20.42 -8.55
CA ARG A 129 -6.67 -20.85 -8.59
C ARG A 129 -6.38 -21.90 -7.52
N LYS A 130 -6.22 -23.16 -7.93
CA LYS A 130 -5.64 -24.21 -7.07
C LYS A 130 -4.12 -24.08 -7.11
N TYR A 131 -3.53 -23.47 -6.06
CA TYR A 131 -2.08 -23.30 -5.91
C TYR A 131 -1.34 -24.59 -5.52
N THR A 132 -2.06 -25.66 -5.20
CA THR A 132 -1.48 -26.98 -4.93
C THR A 132 -1.42 -27.80 -6.22
N ARG A 133 -0.20 -28.05 -6.72
CA ARG A 133 0.05 -29.23 -7.55
C ARG A 133 -0.30 -30.43 -6.66
N VAL A 134 -1.40 -31.12 -6.96
CA VAL A 134 -1.68 -32.41 -6.35
C VAL A 134 -0.51 -33.32 -6.75
N ARG A 135 0.33 -33.71 -5.79
CA ARG A 135 1.33 -34.76 -6.04
C ARG A 135 0.51 -36.02 -6.34
N SER A 136 0.60 -36.53 -7.57
CA SER A 136 0.08 -37.86 -7.91
C SER A 136 0.79 -38.88 -7.01
N ARG A 137 -0.01 -39.76 -6.39
CA ARG A 137 0.49 -40.92 -5.65
C ARG A 137 1.09 -41.93 -6.60
#